data_AF-A0A949UTR6-F1
#
_entry.id   AF-A0A949UTR6-F1
#
_cell.length_a   1.000
_cell.length_b   1.000
_cell.length_c   1.000
_cell.angle_alpha   90.00
_cell.angle_beta   90.00
_cell.angle_gamma   90.00
#
_symmetry.space_group_name_H-M   'P 1'
#
loop_
_entity.id
_entity.type
_entity.pdbx_description
1 polymer ?
#
loop_
_entity_poly.entity_id
_entity_poly.type
_entity_poly.pdbx_seq_one_letter_code
_entity_poly.pdbx_strand_id
1 'polypeptide(L)'
;MKIAKGDERREARVRLAFRLQMKHAIEIAQIAEVLGLSEKGYRDRVRRLKLEADKLNMPTAADHALERLQAELRKLIEGEELPDKSKAEALMALARAVKTVGELASETGSSRQEENAGTVVSLSELRQVLARIDRRIEELAQRRAREILGGGLDAKADIGGGKRMADKGA
;
A
#
# COMPACT_ATOMS: atom_id res chain seq x y z
N MET A 1 -32.65 6.42 17.50
CA MET A 1 -32.35 5.01 17.14
C MET A 1 -31.49 4.42 18.25
N LYS A 2 -31.97 3.40 18.98
CA LYS A 2 -31.17 2.68 19.99
C LYS A 2 -30.25 1.70 19.25
N ILE A 3 -28.97 2.00 19.15
CA ILE A 3 -27.98 1.01 18.69
C ILE A 3 -27.98 -0.07 19.77
N ALA A 4 -28.42 -1.28 19.41
CA ALA A 4 -28.54 -2.36 20.37
C ALA A 4 -27.14 -2.74 20.88
N LYS A 5 -26.94 -2.85 22.20
CA LYS A 5 -25.68 -3.24 22.87
C LYS A 5 -24.96 -4.46 22.26
N GLY A 6 -25.69 -5.31 21.52
CA GLY A 6 -25.12 -6.44 20.77
C GLY A 6 -24.22 -6.02 19.61
N ASP A 7 -24.50 -4.88 18.97
CA ASP A 7 -23.73 -4.41 17.81
C ASP A 7 -22.37 -3.84 18.24
N GLU A 8 -22.33 -3.05 19.32
CA GLU A 8 -21.09 -2.52 19.90
C GLU A 8 -20.11 -3.62 20.31
N ARG A 9 -20.60 -4.68 20.97
CA ARG A 9 -19.77 -5.85 21.33
C ARG A 9 -19.25 -6.59 20.10
N ARG A 10 -19.99 -6.57 19.00
CA ARG A 10 -19.61 -7.23 17.75
C ARG A 10 -18.55 -6.41 17.01
N GLU A 11 -18.70 -5.09 16.99
CA GLU A 11 -17.68 -4.18 16.45
C GLU A 11 -16.38 -4.22 17.26
N ALA A 12 -16.47 -4.23 18.60
CA ALA A 12 -15.30 -4.35 19.47
C ALA A 12 -14.51 -5.64 19.20
N ARG A 13 -15.21 -6.76 18.95
CA ARG A 13 -14.59 -8.03 18.55
C ARG A 13 -13.86 -7.92 17.20
N VAL A 14 -14.46 -7.26 16.21
CA VAL A 14 -13.81 -7.03 14.91
C VAL A 14 -12.57 -6.15 15.07
N ARG A 15 -12.62 -5.10 15.89
CA ARG A 15 -11.45 -4.24 16.18
C ARG A 15 -10.32 -5.00 16.87
N LEU A 16 -10.64 -5.88 17.82
CA LEU A 16 -9.65 -6.72 18.49
C LEU A 16 -9.03 -7.73 17.51
N ALA A 17 -9.86 -8.42 16.72
CA ALA A 17 -9.40 -9.39 15.74
C ALA A 17 -8.51 -8.75 14.68
N PHE A 18 -8.86 -7.54 14.22
CA PHE A 18 -8.03 -6.77 13.30
C PHE A 18 -6.66 -6.42 13.90
N ARG A 19 -6.60 -6.01 15.18
CA ARG A 19 -5.31 -5.77 15.85
C ARG A 19 -4.46 -7.04 15.95
N LEU A 20 -5.07 -8.19 16.26
CA LEU A 20 -4.37 -9.47 16.30
C LEU A 20 -3.88 -9.89 14.92
N GLN A 21 -4.71 -9.69 13.89
CA GLN A 21 -4.35 -9.92 12.50
C GLN A 21 -3.10 -9.15 12.11
N MET A 22 -3.08 -7.84 12.39
CA MET A 22 -1.94 -6.98 12.08
C MET A 22 -0.72 -7.34 12.91
N LYS A 23 -0.88 -7.64 14.21
CA LYS A 23 0.24 -7.96 15.12
C LYS A 23 0.90 -9.31 14.85
N HIS A 24 0.19 -10.27 14.27
CA HIS A 24 0.68 -11.65 14.12
C HIS A 24 0.67 -12.12 12.67
N ALA A 25 0.51 -11.21 11.72
CA ALA A 25 0.43 -11.51 10.28
C ALA A 25 -0.57 -12.65 9.97
N ILE A 26 -1.70 -12.70 10.68
CA ILE A 26 -2.68 -13.78 10.52
C ILE A 26 -3.44 -13.56 9.22
N GLU A 27 -3.68 -14.63 8.49
CA GLU A 27 -4.45 -14.57 7.25
C GLU A 27 -5.90 -14.14 7.48
N ILE A 28 -6.45 -13.39 6.53
CA ILE A 28 -7.83 -12.90 6.58
C ILE A 28 -8.82 -14.06 6.72
N ALA A 29 -8.55 -15.18 6.04
CA ALA A 29 -9.37 -16.40 6.10
C ALA A 29 -9.45 -16.96 7.52
N GLN A 30 -8.32 -17.07 8.20
CA GLN A 30 -8.22 -17.62 9.55
C GLN A 30 -8.96 -16.74 10.58
N ILE A 31 -8.81 -15.41 10.49
CA ILE A 31 -9.56 -14.50 11.36
C ILE A 31 -11.07 -14.53 11.07
N ALA A 32 -11.46 -14.65 9.80
CA ALA A 32 -12.87 -14.75 9.43
C ALA A 32 -13.51 -16.02 10.00
N GLU A 33 -12.80 -17.15 9.94
CA GLU A 33 -13.22 -18.42 10.54
C GLU A 33 -13.41 -18.31 12.05
N VAL A 34 -12.42 -17.75 12.77
CA VAL A 34 -12.49 -17.54 14.23
C VAL A 34 -13.68 -16.65 14.63
N LEU A 35 -14.04 -15.69 13.78
CA LEU A 35 -15.19 -14.80 14.02
C LEU A 35 -16.53 -15.37 13.55
N GLY A 36 -16.55 -16.56 12.92
CA GLY A 36 -17.74 -17.15 12.32
C GLY A 36 -18.31 -16.29 11.18
N LEU A 37 -17.44 -15.63 10.41
CA LEU A 37 -17.78 -14.77 9.29
C LEU A 37 -17.23 -15.34 7.99
N SER A 38 -17.85 -15.00 6.86
CA SER A 38 -17.18 -15.16 5.57
C SER A 38 -16.05 -14.14 5.45
N GLU A 39 -15.00 -14.45 4.68
CA GLU A 39 -13.90 -13.51 4.41
C GLU A 39 -14.41 -12.16 3.90
N LYS A 40 -15.36 -12.18 2.97
CA LYS A 40 -16.00 -10.97 2.43
C LYS A 40 -16.70 -10.19 3.54
N GLY A 41 -17.44 -10.88 4.42
CA GLY A 41 -18.12 -10.28 5.56
C GLY A 41 -17.17 -9.65 6.58
N TYR A 42 -16.00 -10.26 6.81
CA TYR A 42 -14.96 -9.67 7.65
C TYR A 42 -14.33 -8.44 6.98
N ARG A 43 -13.96 -8.51 5.69
CA ARG A 43 -13.42 -7.37 4.92
C ARG A 43 -14.38 -6.17 4.91
N ASP A 44 -15.67 -6.43 4.69
CA ASP A 44 -16.68 -5.37 4.66
C ASP A 44 -16.87 -4.69 6.02
N ARG A 45 -16.70 -5.44 7.13
CA ARG A 45 -16.73 -4.87 8.49
C ARG A 45 -15.49 -4.05 8.81
N VAL A 46 -14.31 -4.55 8.45
CA VAL A 46 -13.03 -3.81 8.58
C VAL A 46 -13.13 -2.47 7.81
N ARG A 47 -13.63 -2.50 6.57
CA ARG A 47 -13.87 -1.29 5.76
C ARG A 47 -14.88 -0.35 6.40
N ARG A 48 -16.01 -0.87 6.90
CA ARG A 48 -17.05 -0.06 7.57
C ARG A 48 -16.51 0.63 8.82
N LEU A 49 -15.66 -0.06 9.57
CA LEU A 49 -15.02 0.46 10.78
C LEU A 49 -13.81 1.36 10.51
N LYS A 50 -13.45 1.59 9.23
CA LYS A 50 -12.29 2.39 8.81
C LYS A 50 -10.99 1.92 9.46
N LEU A 51 -10.85 0.60 9.63
CA LEU A 51 -9.64 -0.01 10.14
C LEU A 51 -8.68 -0.16 8.96
N GLU A 52 -7.64 0.68 8.95
CA GLU A 52 -6.63 0.66 7.89
C GLU A 52 -5.49 -0.29 8.25
N ALA A 53 -5.15 -1.17 7.31
CA ALA A 53 -3.99 -2.04 7.44
C ALA A 53 -2.76 -1.19 7.16
N ASP A 54 -2.17 -0.69 8.23
CA ASP A 54 -0.88 -0.03 8.14
C ASP A 54 0.18 -1.09 7.86
N LYS A 55 0.49 -1.30 6.57
CA LYS A 55 1.41 -2.34 6.11
C LYS A 55 2.82 -2.17 6.70
N LEU A 56 3.14 -0.99 7.21
CA LEU A 56 4.39 -0.67 7.89
C LEU A 56 4.48 -1.28 9.30
N ASN A 57 3.35 -1.61 9.93
CA ASN A 57 3.26 -2.15 11.28
C ASN A 57 2.92 -3.65 11.31
N MET A 58 2.88 -4.30 10.14
CA MET A 58 2.70 -5.75 10.06
C MET A 58 4.08 -6.39 10.26
N PRO A 59 4.30 -7.18 11.32
CA PRO A 59 5.55 -7.88 11.50
C PRO A 59 5.74 -8.80 10.30
N THR A 60 6.91 -8.67 9.70
CA THR A 60 7.31 -9.52 8.60
C THR A 60 7.59 -10.93 9.11
N ALA A 61 7.59 -11.91 8.21
CA ALA A 61 8.05 -13.25 8.56
C ALA A 61 9.49 -13.25 9.14
N ALA A 62 10.30 -12.26 8.75
CA ALA A 62 11.63 -12.04 9.31
C ALA A 62 11.58 -11.60 10.77
N ASP A 63 10.65 -10.72 11.16
CA ASP A 63 10.50 -10.26 12.55
C ASP A 63 10.12 -11.40 13.49
N HIS A 64 9.20 -12.27 13.06
CA HIS A 64 8.85 -13.47 13.84
C HIS A 64 9.99 -14.49 13.92
N ALA A 65 10.77 -14.67 12.85
CA ALA A 65 11.96 -15.51 12.89
C ALA A 65 13.02 -14.96 13.85
N LEU A 66 13.21 -13.63 13.85
CA LEU A 66 14.12 -12.92 14.75
C LEU A 66 13.69 -13.05 16.22
N GLU A 67 12.41 -12.83 16.54
CA GLU A 67 11.88 -13.03 17.90
C GLU A 67 12.09 -14.46 18.41
N ARG A 68 11.84 -15.45 17.54
CA ARG A 68 12.03 -16.86 17.88
C ARG A 68 13.50 -17.20 18.10
N LEU A 69 14.39 -16.69 17.24
CA LEU A 69 15.84 -16.84 17.41
C LEU A 69 16.33 -16.17 18.69
N GLN A 70 15.83 -14.98 19.01
CA GLN A 70 16.17 -14.29 20.26
C GLN A 70 15.72 -15.07 21.49
N ALA A 71 14.53 -15.67 21.45
CA ALA A 71 14.02 -16.50 22.55
C ALA A 71 14.86 -17.77 22.75
N GLU A 72 15.24 -18.46 21.67
CA GLU A 72 16.11 -19.63 21.75
C GLU A 72 17.54 -19.27 22.19
N LEU A 73 18.08 -18.14 21.74
CA LEU A 73 19.37 -17.63 22.23
C LEU A 73 19.34 -17.34 23.73
N ARG A 74 18.27 -16.70 24.24
CA ARG A 74 18.12 -16.46 25.68
C ARG A 74 18.07 -17.76 26.47
N LYS A 75 17.33 -18.76 26.00
CA LYS A 75 17.30 -20.10 26.63
C LYS A 75 18.67 -20.77 26.66
N LEU A 76 19.47 -20.62 25.60
CA LEU A 76 20.83 -21.18 25.54
C LEU A 76 21.82 -20.43 26.45
N ILE A 77 21.59 -19.13 26.69
CA ILE A 77 22.39 -18.32 27.62
C ILE A 77 22.00 -18.61 29.08
N GLU A 78 20.72 -18.86 29.34
CA GLU A 78 20.17 -19.15 30.67
C GLU A 78 20.32 -20.63 31.07
N GLY A 79 20.53 -21.53 30.10
CA GLY A 79 20.82 -22.95 30.35
C GLY A 79 22.24 -23.16 30.86
N GLU A 80 22.37 -23.80 32.03
CA GLU A 80 23.60 -23.99 32.81
C GLU A 80 24.72 -24.84 32.16
N GLU A 81 24.59 -25.26 30.90
CA GLU A 81 25.63 -25.98 30.14
C GLU A 81 26.20 -25.10 29.02
N LEU A 82 27.04 -24.13 29.39
CA LEU A 82 27.82 -23.34 28.43
C LEU A 82 28.88 -24.23 27.77
N PRO A 83 28.88 -24.41 26.44
CA PRO A 83 29.88 -25.20 25.77
C PRO A 83 31.08 -24.32 25.33
N ASP A 84 32.23 -24.97 25.14
CA ASP A 84 33.57 -24.45 24.79
C ASP A 84 33.62 -23.02 24.22
N LYS A 85 34.58 -22.22 24.71
CA LYS A 85 34.83 -20.80 24.40
C LYS A 85 34.53 -20.35 22.95
N SER A 86 34.79 -21.19 21.95
CA SER A 86 34.49 -20.91 20.54
C SER A 86 33.00 -20.89 20.19
N LYS A 87 32.16 -21.68 20.87
CA LYS A 87 30.70 -21.70 20.71
C LYS A 87 30.06 -20.47 21.34
N ALA A 88 30.57 -20.02 22.49
CA ALA A 88 30.15 -18.76 23.11
C ALA A 88 30.48 -17.55 22.22
N GLU A 89 31.65 -17.54 21.58
CA GLU A 89 32.04 -16.51 20.60
C GLU A 89 31.17 -16.54 19.34
N ALA A 90 30.87 -17.73 18.81
CA ALA A 90 29.97 -17.89 17.65
C ALA A 90 28.54 -17.40 17.96
N LEU A 91 28.02 -17.71 19.15
CA LEU A 91 26.71 -17.22 19.61
C LEU A 91 26.70 -15.70 19.81
N MET A 92 27.78 -15.13 20.35
CA MET A 92 27.92 -13.67 20.44
C MET A 92 28.00 -12.99 19.07
N ALA A 93 28.74 -13.57 18.13
CA ALA A 93 28.83 -13.07 16.76
C ALA A 93 27.46 -13.13 16.06
N LEU A 94 26.70 -14.20 16.29
CA LEU A 94 25.36 -14.36 15.74
C LEU A 94 24.35 -13.40 16.38
N ALA A 95 24.41 -13.20 17.71
CA ALA A 95 23.61 -12.20 18.40
C ALA A 95 23.92 -10.76 17.92
N ARG A 96 25.18 -10.45 17.63
CA ARG A 96 25.59 -9.17 17.03
C ARG A 96 25.05 -9.02 15.60
N ALA A 97 25.12 -10.07 14.79
CA ALA A 97 24.57 -10.07 13.44
C ALA A 97 23.04 -9.90 13.41
N VAL A 98 22.34 -10.54 14.35
CA VAL A 98 20.90 -10.39 14.54
C VAL A 98 20.54 -8.97 14.98
N LYS A 99 21.33 -8.38 15.88
CA LYS A 99 21.14 -6.99 16.31
C LYS A 99 21.38 -6.00 15.17
N THR A 100 22.46 -6.15 14.41
CA THR A 100 22.74 -5.25 13.27
C THR A 100 21.69 -5.38 12.17
N VAL A 101 21.17 -6.59 11.90
CA VAL A 101 20.04 -6.76 10.95
C VAL A 101 18.76 -6.10 11.49
N GLY A 102 18.49 -6.17 12.79
CA GLY A 102 17.39 -5.43 13.41
C GLY A 102 17.55 -3.91 13.33
N GLU A 103 18.76 -3.40 13.55
CA GLU A 103 19.10 -1.99 13.40
C GLU A 103 18.97 -1.52 11.93
N LEU A 104 19.47 -2.31 10.97
CA LEU A 104 19.30 -2.05 9.53
C LEU A 104 17.83 -2.08 9.08
N ALA A 105 17.01 -2.97 9.63
CA ALA A 105 15.57 -2.99 9.39
C ALA A 105 14.89 -1.73 9.97
N SER A 106 15.37 -1.24 11.12
CA SER A 106 14.86 0.00 11.72
C SER A 106 15.31 1.27 10.96
N GLU A 107 16.53 1.33 10.43
CA GLU A 107 17.04 2.46 9.63
C GLU A 107 16.38 2.52 8.24
N THR A 108 16.10 1.37 7.61
CA THR A 108 15.33 1.31 6.35
C THR A 108 13.85 1.63 6.54
N GLY A 109 13.31 1.45 7.75
CA GLY A 109 11.99 1.96 8.15
C GLY A 109 11.97 3.47 8.45
N SER A 110 13.01 3.99 9.11
CA SER A 110 13.09 5.39 9.54
C SER A 110 13.45 6.36 8.41
N SER A 111 14.19 5.92 7.39
CA SER A 111 14.59 6.74 6.23
C SER A 111 13.45 7.02 5.24
N ARG A 112 12.31 6.34 5.35
CA ARG A 112 11.11 6.61 4.52
C ARG A 112 10.06 7.48 5.22
N GLN A 113 10.28 7.82 6.50
CA GLN A 113 9.27 8.51 7.31
C GLN A 113 9.36 10.05 7.22
N GLU A 114 10.44 10.61 6.67
CA GLU A 114 10.58 12.05 6.50
C GLU A 114 10.04 12.60 5.17
N GLU A 115 9.74 11.76 4.17
CA GLU A 115 9.18 12.23 2.89
C GLU A 115 7.64 12.20 2.83
N ASN A 116 6.98 11.71 3.87
CA ASN A 116 5.51 11.58 3.89
C ASN A 116 4.89 12.08 5.19
N ALA A 117 5.46 13.15 5.76
CA ALA A 117 4.68 14.06 6.59
C ALA A 117 3.63 14.72 5.69
N GLY A 118 2.54 14.01 5.46
CA GLY A 118 1.39 14.49 4.72
C GLY A 118 0.92 15.79 5.34
N THR A 119 1.27 16.90 4.70
CA THR A 119 0.58 18.16 4.90
C THR A 119 -0.89 17.86 4.74
N VAL A 120 -1.66 18.02 5.79
CA VAL A 120 -3.12 17.88 5.75
C VAL A 120 -3.61 18.95 4.80
N VAL A 121 -3.71 18.61 3.50
CA VAL A 121 -4.18 19.53 2.47
C VAL A 121 -5.60 19.89 2.84
N SER A 122 -5.83 21.16 3.14
CA SER A 122 -7.14 21.64 3.55
C SER A 122 -8.13 21.43 2.40
N LEU A 123 -9.39 21.12 2.72
CA LEU A 123 -10.44 20.98 1.69
C LEU A 123 -10.56 22.23 0.80
N SER A 124 -10.21 23.41 1.32
CA SER A 124 -10.12 24.66 0.57
C SER A 124 -9.02 24.66 -0.49
N GLU A 125 -7.82 24.17 -0.17
CA GLU A 125 -6.71 24.07 -1.13
C GLU A 125 -7.03 23.04 -2.20
N LEU A 126 -7.62 21.90 -1.83
CA LEU A 126 -8.04 20.88 -2.79
C LEU A 126 -9.08 21.43 -3.78
N ARG A 127 -10.06 22.20 -3.29
CA ARG A 127 -11.07 22.88 -4.13
C ARG A 127 -10.43 23.90 -5.06
N GLN A 128 -9.43 24.65 -4.60
CA GLN A 128 -8.75 25.64 -5.42
C GLN A 128 -7.89 24.99 -6.52
N VAL A 129 -7.24 23.87 -6.21
CA VAL A 129 -6.49 23.08 -7.18
C VAL A 129 -7.43 22.50 -8.24
N LEU A 130 -8.55 21.91 -7.81
CA LEU A 130 -9.57 21.39 -8.73
C LEU A 130 -10.12 22.50 -9.66
N ALA A 131 -10.44 23.67 -9.13
CA ALA A 131 -10.90 24.81 -9.95
C ALA A 131 -9.85 25.27 -10.98
N ARG A 132 -8.56 25.21 -10.64
CA ARG A 132 -7.47 25.48 -11.60
C ARG A 132 -7.38 24.42 -12.69
N ILE A 133 -7.57 23.15 -12.34
CA ILE A 133 -7.58 22.03 -13.30
C ILE A 133 -8.76 22.18 -14.25
N ASP A 134 -9.97 22.42 -13.74
CA ASP A 134 -11.17 22.60 -14.56
C ASP A 134 -11.01 23.77 -15.55
N ARG A 135 -10.46 24.90 -15.09
CA ARG A 135 -10.15 26.04 -15.97
C ARG A 135 -9.14 25.66 -17.05
N ARG A 136 -8.12 24.87 -16.72
CA ARG A 136 -7.12 24.43 -17.70
C ARG A 136 -7.70 23.45 -18.72
N ILE A 137 -8.61 22.57 -18.29
CA ILE A 137 -9.34 21.66 -19.17
C ILE A 137 -10.19 22.47 -20.15
N GLU A 138 -10.91 23.47 -19.67
CA GLU A 138 -11.73 24.34 -20.51
C GLU A 138 -10.88 25.11 -21.54
N GLU A 139 -9.73 25.66 -21.13
CA GLU A 139 -8.78 26.31 -22.04
C GLU A 139 -8.24 25.35 -23.12
N LEU A 140 -7.90 24.12 -22.73
CA LEU A 140 -7.43 23.08 -23.67
C LEU A 140 -8.54 22.63 -24.61
N ALA A 141 -9.77 22.49 -24.11
CA ALA A 141 -10.95 22.16 -24.92
C ALA A 141 -11.23 23.26 -25.95
N GLN A 142 -11.14 24.53 -25.56
CA GLN A 142 -11.31 25.66 -26.47
C GLN A 142 -10.17 25.78 -27.49
N ARG A 143 -8.92 25.50 -27.10
CA ARG A 143 -7.80 25.42 -28.05
C ARG A 143 -8.03 24.32 -29.06
N ARG A 144 -8.41 23.12 -28.61
CA ARG A 144 -8.69 21.98 -29.49
C ARG A 144 -9.90 22.24 -30.39
N ALA A 145 -10.94 22.89 -29.88
CA ALA A 145 -12.08 23.32 -30.70
C ALA A 145 -11.66 24.35 -31.75
N ARG A 146 -10.78 25.30 -31.42
CA ARG A 146 -10.20 26.24 -32.39
C ARG A 146 -9.24 25.60 -33.38
N GLU A 147 -8.51 24.55 -32.99
CA GLU A 147 -7.68 23.77 -33.92
C GLU A 147 -8.55 22.96 -34.89
N ILE A 148 -9.65 22.38 -34.41
CA ILE A 148 -10.62 21.65 -35.25
C ILE A 148 -11.35 22.61 -36.19
N LEU A 149 -11.77 23.78 -35.71
CA LEU A 149 -12.49 24.79 -36.49
C LEU A 149 -11.56 25.65 -37.37
N GLY A 150 -10.33 25.90 -36.93
CA GLY A 150 -9.29 26.66 -37.64
C GLY A 150 -8.40 25.80 -38.54
N GLY A 151 -8.50 24.47 -38.44
CA GLY A 151 -7.88 23.49 -39.35
C GLY A 151 -8.66 23.30 -40.66
N GLY A 152 -9.69 24.10 -40.92
CA GLY A 152 -10.34 24.20 -42.22
C GLY A 152 -9.76 25.37 -43.02
N LEU A 153 -8.69 25.10 -43.80
CA LEU A 153 -8.51 25.58 -45.19
C LEU A 153 -7.09 25.38 -45.77
N ASP A 154 -6.09 24.87 -45.05
CA ASP A 154 -4.72 24.72 -45.62
C ASP A 154 -4.03 23.35 -45.33
N ALA A 155 -4.80 22.28 -45.20
CA ALA A 155 -4.24 20.93 -45.28
C ALA A 155 -4.13 20.51 -46.75
N LYS A 156 -2.92 20.68 -47.32
CA LYS A 156 -2.51 20.15 -48.63
C LYS A 156 -3.05 18.74 -48.85
N ALA A 157 -4.04 18.62 -49.73
CA ALA A 157 -4.38 17.36 -50.38
C ALA A 157 -3.30 17.06 -51.43
N ASP A 158 -2.19 16.49 -50.99
CA ASP A 158 -1.25 15.83 -51.92
C ASP A 158 -1.79 14.42 -52.19
N ILE A 159 -2.86 14.37 -52.99
CA ILE A 159 -3.47 13.12 -53.46
C ILE A 159 -3.32 13.07 -54.98
N GLY A 160 -2.33 12.29 -55.41
CA GLY A 160 -2.44 11.39 -56.56
C GLY A 160 -2.65 12.03 -57.93
N GLY A 161 -1.59 12.59 -58.52
CA GLY A 161 -1.49 12.85 -59.96
C GLY A 161 -1.33 11.56 -60.78
N GLY A 162 -2.35 10.69 -60.75
CA GLY A 162 -2.47 9.50 -61.59
C GLY A 162 -2.77 9.89 -63.03
N LYS A 163 -1.82 9.61 -63.91
CA LYS A 163 -1.83 9.84 -65.36
C LYS A 163 -3.10 9.28 -66.02
N ARG A 164 -3.91 10.15 -66.61
CA ARG A 164 -5.08 9.81 -67.43
C ARG A 164 -4.60 9.16 -68.73
N MET A 165 -4.91 7.89 -68.94
CA MET A 165 -5.00 7.29 -70.28
C MET A 165 -6.44 7.47 -70.76
N ALA A 166 -6.59 8.11 -71.90
CA ALA A 166 -7.87 8.27 -72.58
C ALA A 166 -8.29 6.91 -73.16
N ASP A 167 -9.49 6.46 -72.78
CA ASP A 167 -10.26 5.50 -73.55
C ASP A 167 -11.35 6.30 -74.30
N LYS A 168 -11.26 6.29 -75.63
CA LYS A 168 -12.31 6.75 -76.54
C LYS A 168 -12.85 5.49 -77.20
N GLY A 169 -14.07 5.09 -76.83
CA GLY A 169 -14.84 4.14 -77.60
C GLY A 169 -15.33 4.76 -78.91
N ALA A 170 -14.97 4.13 -80.02
CA ALA A 170 -15.75 3.90 -81.24
C ALA A 170 -14.95 2.96 -82.16
#